data_AF-A0A661CF12-F1
#
_entry.id   AF-A0A661CF12-F1
#
_cell.length_a   1.000
_cell.length_b   1.000
_cell.length_c   1.000
_cell.angle_alpha   90.00
_cell.angle_beta   90.00
_cell.angle_gamma   90.00
#
_symmetry.space_group_name_H-M   'P 1'
#
loop_
_entity.id
_entity.type
_entity.pdbx_description
1 polymer ?
#
loop_
_entity_poly.entity_id
_entity_poly.type
_entity_poly.pdbx_seq_one_letter_code
_entity_poly.pdbx_strand_id
1 'polypeptide(L)'
;MRFAAADAHAIHKLLTAQQRKRYKTVKSRLLADGATPPTAANIKDALKLFEQATAQDTVVLFLSGHGDNADRDYYFLPHDAKEQGTSWQPDTVIKWRELQHAIENAKGQRQSVKSVNPLYLIVVMRAVRLTRA
;
A
#
# COMPACT_ATOMS: atom_id res chain seq x y z
N MET A 1 10.44 -2.35 14.37
CA MET A 1 9.63 -1.85 15.52
C MET A 1 8.21 -2.41 15.44
N ARG A 2 7.50 -2.62 16.56
CA ARG A 2 6.24 -3.42 16.58
C ARG A 2 4.97 -2.66 16.19
N PHE A 3 4.97 -1.32 16.24
CA PHE A 3 3.73 -0.52 16.17
C PHE A 3 3.11 -0.46 14.78
N ALA A 4 3.88 -0.14 13.74
CA ALA A 4 3.27 0.01 12.42
C ALA A 4 2.88 -1.34 11.78
N ALA A 5 3.60 -2.42 12.10
CA ALA A 5 3.16 -3.77 11.76
C ALA A 5 1.82 -4.08 12.45
N ALA A 6 1.62 -3.71 13.71
CA ALA A 6 0.35 -3.89 14.39
C ALA A 6 -0.79 -3.06 13.75
N ASP A 7 -0.53 -1.79 13.41
CA ASP A 7 -1.48 -0.93 12.67
C ASP A 7 -1.86 -1.57 11.33
N ALA A 8 -0.86 -2.13 10.65
CA ALA A 8 -1.04 -2.81 9.38
C ALA A 8 -2.00 -3.99 9.47
N HIS A 9 -1.77 -4.84 10.46
CA HIS A 9 -2.64 -5.98 10.74
C HIS A 9 -4.04 -5.52 11.16
N ALA A 10 -4.16 -4.47 11.96
CA ALA A 10 -5.44 -3.95 12.44
C ALA A 10 -6.30 -3.40 11.29
N ILE A 11 -5.73 -2.58 10.40
CA ILE A 11 -6.45 -2.03 9.25
C ILE A 11 -6.80 -3.14 8.25
N HIS A 12 -5.87 -4.05 7.96
CA HIS A 12 -6.15 -5.19 7.10
C HIS A 12 -7.32 -6.03 7.64
N LYS A 13 -7.30 -6.34 8.95
CA LYS A 13 -8.39 -7.08 9.62
C LYS A 13 -9.71 -6.31 9.58
N LEU A 14 -9.70 -5.00 9.84
CA LEU A 14 -10.89 -4.14 9.80
C LEU A 14 -11.55 -4.15 8.41
N LEU A 15 -10.77 -3.97 7.36
CA LEU A 15 -11.25 -3.88 5.98
C LEU A 15 -11.73 -5.23 5.44
N THR A 16 -10.97 -6.30 5.68
CA THR A 16 -11.38 -7.66 5.29
C THR A 16 -12.64 -8.13 6.01
N ALA A 17 -12.84 -7.72 7.28
CA ALA A 17 -14.07 -7.98 8.02
C ALA A 17 -15.33 -7.29 7.43
N GLN A 18 -15.17 -6.35 6.49
CA GLN A 18 -16.29 -5.73 5.76
C GLN A 18 -16.74 -6.54 4.54
N GLN A 19 -16.02 -7.60 4.16
CA GLN A 19 -16.45 -8.53 3.12
C GLN A 19 -17.81 -9.14 3.48
N ARG A 20 -18.69 -9.23 2.48
CA ARG A 20 -20.11 -9.62 2.60
C ARG A 20 -20.96 -8.75 3.53
N LYS A 21 -20.45 -7.60 4.01
CA LYS A 21 -21.19 -6.62 4.80
C LYS A 21 -21.36 -5.31 4.05
N ARG A 22 -20.27 -4.59 3.81
CA ARG A 22 -20.27 -3.34 3.02
C ARG A 22 -19.80 -3.58 1.59
N TYR A 23 -19.00 -4.63 1.41
CA TYR A 23 -18.38 -4.98 0.13
C TYR A 23 -18.71 -6.42 -0.24
N LYS A 24 -19.08 -6.70 -1.48
CA LYS A 24 -19.38 -8.05 -1.97
C LYS A 24 -18.17 -8.98 -1.82
N THR A 25 -17.00 -8.49 -2.24
CA THR A 25 -15.71 -9.17 -2.17
C THR A 25 -14.65 -8.17 -1.75
N VAL A 26 -13.68 -8.61 -0.96
CA VAL A 26 -12.47 -7.87 -0.62
C VAL A 26 -11.26 -8.64 -1.16
N LYS A 27 -10.51 -8.03 -2.07
CA LYS A 27 -9.16 -8.53 -2.45
C LYS A 27 -8.14 -7.67 -1.73
N SER A 28 -7.19 -8.29 -1.03
CA SER A 28 -6.17 -7.59 -0.26
C SER A 28 -4.78 -8.20 -0.39
N ARG A 29 -3.77 -7.37 -0.09
CA ARG A 29 -2.38 -7.76 0.19
C ARG A 29 -1.97 -7.10 1.51
N LEU A 30 -1.22 -7.82 2.34
CA LEU A 30 -0.66 -7.32 3.61
C LEU A 30 0.85 -7.51 3.53
N LEU A 31 1.59 -6.40 3.45
CA LEU A 31 3.04 -6.38 3.50
C LEU A 31 3.48 -5.79 4.84
N ALA A 32 4.00 -6.62 5.74
CA ALA A 32 4.38 -6.25 7.11
C ALA A 32 5.26 -7.33 7.74
N ASP A 33 5.98 -6.99 8.82
CA ASP A 33 6.70 -7.96 9.65
C ASP A 33 5.73 -9.01 10.21
N GLY A 34 6.09 -10.29 10.13
CA GLY A 34 5.22 -11.41 10.49
C GLY A 34 4.19 -11.81 9.42
N ALA A 35 4.21 -11.16 8.27
CA ALA A 35 3.44 -11.51 7.07
C ALA A 35 4.39 -11.57 5.84
N THR A 36 3.94 -11.12 4.66
CA THR A 36 4.83 -10.95 3.51
C THR A 36 5.79 -9.78 3.78
N PRO A 37 7.12 -9.96 3.64
CA PRO A 37 8.07 -8.88 3.86
C PRO A 37 7.82 -7.69 2.92
N PRO A 38 7.88 -6.45 3.43
CA PRO A 38 7.65 -5.25 2.64
C PRO A 38 8.92 -4.82 1.90
N THR A 39 9.39 -5.68 0.98
CA THR A 39 10.49 -5.36 0.07
C THR A 39 10.01 -4.50 -1.09
N ALA A 40 10.92 -3.80 -1.77
CA ALA A 40 10.60 -3.01 -2.97
C ALA A 40 9.88 -3.85 -4.03
N ALA A 41 10.35 -5.09 -4.26
CA ALA A 41 9.75 -6.02 -5.20
C ALA A 41 8.33 -6.42 -4.80
N ASN A 42 8.10 -6.76 -3.52
CA ASN A 42 6.77 -7.15 -3.03
C ASN A 42 5.79 -5.98 -3.05
N ILE A 43 6.27 -4.77 -2.78
CA ILE A 43 5.48 -3.53 -2.90
C ILE A 43 5.04 -3.34 -4.35
N LYS A 44 5.97 -3.35 -5.31
CA LYS A 44 5.67 -3.20 -6.74
C LYS A 44 4.69 -4.27 -7.22
N ASP A 45 4.84 -5.52 -6.77
CA ASP A 45 3.90 -6.59 -7.10
C ASP A 45 2.51 -6.36 -6.50
N ALA A 46 2.42 -5.92 -5.25
CA ALA A 46 1.14 -5.63 -4.60
C ALA A 46 0.38 -4.50 -5.30
N LEU A 47 1.07 -3.48 -5.82
CA LEU A 47 0.46 -2.38 -6.57
C LEU A 47 -0.25 -2.84 -7.86
N LYS A 48 0.17 -3.96 -8.48
CA LYS A 48 -0.53 -4.54 -9.64
C LYS A 48 -1.97 -4.92 -9.33
N LEU A 49 -2.34 -5.11 -8.06
CA LEU A 49 -3.73 -5.36 -7.68
C LEU A 49 -4.64 -4.14 -7.96
N PHE A 50 -4.10 -2.92 -8.04
CA PHE A 50 -4.86 -1.73 -8.46
C PHE A 50 -5.25 -1.75 -9.94
N GLU A 51 -4.43 -2.37 -10.79
CA GLU A 51 -4.70 -2.47 -12.24
C GLU A 51 -5.96 -3.30 -12.53
N GLN A 52 -6.34 -4.19 -11.59
CA GLN A 52 -7.50 -5.07 -11.68
C GLN A 52 -8.80 -4.40 -11.19
N ALA A 53 -8.74 -3.16 -10.71
CA ALA A 53 -9.90 -2.42 -10.23
C ALA A 53 -10.79 -1.94 -11.40
N THR A 54 -12.11 -1.96 -11.18
CA THR A 54 -13.11 -1.37 -12.08
C THR A 54 -13.71 -0.10 -11.48
N ALA A 55 -14.53 0.62 -12.26
CA ALA A 55 -15.16 1.86 -11.81
C ALA A 55 -16.08 1.69 -10.57
N GLN A 56 -16.52 0.46 -10.27
CA GLN A 56 -17.37 0.14 -9.13
C GLN A 56 -16.58 -0.23 -7.87
N ASP A 57 -15.26 -0.34 -7.98
CA ASP A 57 -14.41 -0.72 -6.87
C ASP A 57 -14.01 0.50 -6.02
N THR A 58 -13.82 0.26 -4.74
CA THR A 58 -13.08 1.18 -3.87
C THR A 58 -11.66 0.69 -3.73
N VAL A 59 -10.72 1.58 -4.07
CA VAL A 59 -9.28 1.34 -3.96
C VAL A 59 -8.74 2.08 -2.75
N VAL A 60 -8.15 1.32 -1.84
CA VAL A 60 -7.47 1.84 -0.65
C VAL A 60 -5.99 1.59 -0.84
N LEU A 61 -5.17 2.61 -0.53
CA LEU A 61 -3.76 2.44 -0.17
C LEU A 61 -3.58 3.00 1.24
N PHE A 62 -3.21 2.14 2.17
CA PHE A 62 -2.68 2.60 3.45
C PHE A 62 -1.19 2.36 3.45
N LEU A 63 -0.42 3.40 3.80
CA LEU A 63 1.03 3.38 3.89
C LEU A 63 1.48 3.95 5.23
N SER A 64 2.35 3.20 5.89
CA SER A 64 3.15 3.63 7.04
C SER A 64 4.57 3.16 6.75
N GLY A 65 5.61 3.90 7.10
CA GLY A 65 6.99 3.58 6.79
C GLY A 65 7.90 4.81 6.82
N HIS A 66 9.21 4.57 6.69
CA HIS A 66 10.17 5.64 6.49
C HIS A 66 10.12 6.14 5.05
N GLY A 67 10.29 7.44 4.90
CA GLY A 67 10.62 8.02 3.62
C GLY A 67 11.72 9.05 3.79
N ASP A 68 12.46 9.25 2.72
CA ASP A 68 13.60 10.13 2.68
C ASP A 68 13.51 11.09 1.49
N ASN A 69 13.99 12.30 1.69
CA ASN A 69 14.08 13.30 0.63
C ASN A 69 15.52 13.28 0.10
N ALA A 70 15.75 12.59 -1.01
CA ALA A 70 17.05 12.51 -1.67
C ALA A 70 16.91 12.99 -3.11
N ASP A 71 17.92 13.68 -3.65
CA ASP A 71 17.98 14.05 -5.08
C ASP A 71 16.71 14.73 -5.66
N ARG A 72 16.03 15.56 -4.84
CA ARG A 72 14.76 16.25 -5.14
C ARG A 72 13.53 15.35 -5.27
N ASP A 73 13.68 14.06 -5.03
CA ASP A 73 12.59 13.08 -4.99
C ASP A 73 12.29 12.67 -3.53
N TYR A 74 11.03 12.35 -3.25
CA TYR A 74 10.67 11.65 -2.01
C TYR A 74 10.65 10.16 -2.29
N TYR A 75 11.46 9.40 -1.57
CA TYR A 75 11.49 7.95 -1.62
C TYR A 75 10.76 7.39 -0.43
N PHE A 76 9.88 6.42 -0.67
CA PHE A 76 9.51 5.47 0.35
C PHE A 76 10.62 4.43 0.42
N LEU A 77 11.12 4.15 1.62
CA LEU A 77 12.22 3.23 1.86
C LEU A 77 11.64 1.90 2.33
N PRO A 78 11.64 0.81 1.54
CA PRO A 78 11.26 -0.55 1.94
C PRO A 78 12.24 -1.20 2.94
N HIS A 79 11.90 -2.39 3.43
CA HIS A 79 12.77 -3.12 4.38
C HIS A 79 14.13 -3.49 3.77
N ASP A 80 14.21 -3.67 2.46
CA ASP A 80 15.45 -4.00 1.73
C ASP A 80 16.13 -2.77 1.12
N ALA A 81 15.73 -1.55 1.49
CA ALA A 81 16.35 -0.31 1.02
C ALA A 81 17.85 -0.30 1.32
N LYS A 82 18.65 0.00 0.29
CA LYS A 82 20.12 0.08 0.40
C LYS A 82 20.61 1.43 -0.10
N GLU A 83 21.55 1.99 0.64
CA GLU A 83 22.25 3.20 0.24
C GLU A 83 23.20 2.93 -0.95
N GLN A 84 23.43 3.97 -1.75
CA GLN A 84 24.42 4.03 -2.82
C GLN A 84 25.11 5.40 -2.77
N GLY A 85 26.21 5.49 -2.02
CA GLY A 85 26.88 6.77 -1.78
C GLY A 85 26.00 7.71 -0.96
N THR A 86 25.62 8.85 -1.53
CA THR A 86 24.72 9.84 -0.89
C THR A 86 23.27 9.69 -1.31
N SER A 87 22.92 8.61 -2.02
CA SER A 87 21.58 8.33 -2.54
C SER A 87 21.16 6.89 -2.24
N TRP A 88 20.10 6.41 -2.89
CA TRP A 88 19.51 5.08 -2.72
C TRP A 88 19.68 4.20 -3.96
N GLN A 89 19.89 2.89 -3.77
CA GLN A 89 19.89 1.91 -4.85
C GLN A 89 18.48 1.84 -5.47
N PRO A 90 18.29 2.20 -6.75
CA PRO A 90 16.96 2.43 -7.33
C PRO A 90 15.99 1.25 -7.23
N ASP A 91 16.47 0.02 -7.32
CA ASP A 91 15.62 -1.18 -7.28
C ASP A 91 15.16 -1.56 -5.87
N THR A 92 15.79 -0.97 -4.85
CA THR A 92 15.51 -1.24 -3.44
C THR A 92 14.63 -0.19 -2.77
N VAL A 93 14.27 0.88 -3.48
CA VAL A 93 13.41 1.97 -2.99
C VAL A 93 12.21 2.17 -3.92
N ILE A 94 11.21 2.91 -3.44
CA ILE A 94 10.01 3.25 -4.23
C ILE A 94 9.89 4.77 -4.30
N LYS A 95 9.89 5.35 -5.50
CA LYS A 95 9.61 6.79 -5.65
C LYS A 95 8.16 7.06 -5.24
N TRP A 96 7.92 8.16 -4.53
CA TRP A 96 6.56 8.59 -4.17
C TRP A 96 5.62 8.67 -5.37
N ARG A 97 6.17 9.16 -6.50
CA ARG A 97 5.46 9.27 -7.77
C ARG A 97 4.93 7.92 -8.26
N GLU A 98 5.65 6.82 -8.04
CA GLU A 98 5.16 5.48 -8.40
C GLU A 98 3.92 5.10 -7.60
N LEU A 99 3.92 5.37 -6.29
CA LEU A 99 2.77 5.14 -5.41
C LEU A 99 1.57 6.02 -5.80
N GLN A 100 1.83 7.29 -6.12
CA GLN A 100 0.79 8.23 -6.58
C GLN A 100 0.18 7.78 -7.90
N HIS A 101 1.02 7.48 -8.90
CA HIS A 101 0.57 7.00 -10.21
C HIS A 101 -0.25 5.72 -10.09
N ALA A 102 0.13 4.80 -9.19
CA ALA A 102 -0.62 3.57 -8.97
C ALA A 102 -2.04 3.83 -8.46
N ILE A 103 -2.24 4.81 -7.56
CA ILE A 103 -3.57 5.22 -7.09
C ILE A 103 -4.33 6.00 -8.18
N GLU A 104 -3.67 6.93 -8.86
CA GLU A 104 -4.29 7.79 -9.88
C GLU A 104 -4.78 6.99 -11.08
N ASN A 105 -4.04 5.96 -11.48
CA ASN A 105 -4.42 5.05 -12.57
C ASN A 105 -5.42 3.98 -12.14
N ALA A 106 -5.61 3.76 -10.83
CA ALA A 106 -6.63 2.85 -10.36
C ALA A 106 -8.03 3.37 -10.76
N LYS A 107 -8.85 2.50 -11.34
CA LYS A 107 -10.25 2.83 -11.66
C LYS A 107 -11.11 2.77 -10.38
N GLY A 108 -12.17 3.56 -10.32
CA GLY A 108 -13.11 3.59 -9.18
C GLY A 108 -12.84 4.70 -8.17
N GLN A 109 -13.43 4.59 -6.97
CA GLN A 109 -13.25 5.58 -5.90
C GLN A 109 -11.92 5.34 -5.18
N ARG A 110 -11.12 6.40 -5.05
CA ARG A 110 -9.76 6.35 -4.50
C ARG A 110 -9.73 6.96 -3.11
N GLN A 111 -9.15 6.25 -2.15
CA GLN A 111 -8.82 6.81 -0.84
C GLN A 111 -7.38 6.44 -0.49
N SER A 112 -6.57 7.45 -0.20
CA SER A 112 -5.21 7.29 0.30
C SER A 112 -5.14 7.81 1.73
N VAL A 113 -4.55 7.02 2.61
CA VAL A 113 -4.26 7.43 3.98
C VAL A 113 -2.76 7.29 4.16
N LYS A 114 -2.09 8.43 4.34
CA LYS A 114 -0.68 8.50 4.70
C LYS A 114 -0.58 8.64 6.22
N SER A 115 0.07 7.69 6.88
CA SER A 115 0.48 7.83 8.27
C SER A 115 1.99 8.04 8.30
N VAL A 116 2.45 9.11 8.94
CA VAL A 116 3.88 9.38 9.12
C VAL A 116 4.34 8.62 10.36
N ASN A 117 4.37 7.30 10.27
CA ASN A 117 4.81 6.38 11.33
C ASN A 117 5.78 5.35 10.72
N PRO A 118 6.82 4.90 11.44
CA PRO A 118 8.04 4.39 10.83
C PRO A 118 8.01 3.07 10.03
N LEU A 119 6.91 2.29 9.93
CA LEU A 119 6.97 0.93 9.33
C LEU A 119 5.75 0.49 8.49
N TYR A 120 6.00 -0.45 7.58
CA TYR A 120 5.28 -0.78 6.34
C TYR A 120 3.81 -1.23 6.41
N LEU A 121 3.01 -0.72 5.47
CA LEU A 121 1.78 -1.35 4.98
C LEU A 121 1.49 -0.90 3.54
N ILE A 122 0.94 -1.79 2.72
CA ILE A 122 0.19 -1.46 1.50
C ILE A 122 -1.02 -2.38 1.53
N VAL A 123 -2.14 -1.93 2.11
CA VAL A 123 -3.42 -2.62 1.85
C VAL A 123 -3.88 -2.12 0.51
N VAL A 124 -3.73 -2.94 -0.53
CA VAL A 124 -4.46 -2.73 -1.77
C VAL A 124 -5.81 -3.40 -1.65
N MET A 125 -6.88 -2.61 -1.55
CA MET A 125 -8.23 -3.17 -1.51
C MET A 125 -8.92 -3.02 -2.86
N ARG A 126 -9.58 -4.09 -3.32
CA ARG A 126 -10.63 -4.02 -4.33
C ARG A 126 -11.94 -4.44 -3.68
N ALA A 127 -12.95 -3.58 -3.78
CA ALA A 127 -14.21 -3.80 -3.10
C ALA A 127 -15.41 -3.31 -3.90
N VAL A 128 -16.23 -4.24 -4.40
CA VAL A 128 -17.50 -3.93 -5.06
C VAL A 128 -18.52 -3.61 -3.98
N ARG A 129 -19.04 -2.38 -3.96
CA ARG A 129 -20.11 -1.99 -3.02
C ARG A 129 -21.35 -2.86 -3.25
N LEU A 130 -22.02 -3.24 -2.16
CA LEU A 130 -23.38 -3.76 -2.27
C LEU A 130 -24.28 -2.60 -2.69
N THR A 131 -24.82 -2.66 -3.91
CA THR A 131 -25.97 -1.85 -4.28
C THR A 131 -27.14 -2.32 -3.43
N ARG A 132 -27.80 -1.39 -2.72
CA ARG A 132 -29.13 -1.69 -2.18
C ARG A 132 -30.02 -2.03 -3.37
N ALA A 133 -30.64 -3.21 -3.33
CA ALA A 133 -31.75 -3.55 -4.19
C ALA A 133 -32.94 -2.62 -3.88
#